data_AF-A0A0M8VE14-F1
#
_entry.id   AF-A0A0M8VE14-F1
#
_cell.length_a   1.000
_cell.length_b   1.000
_cell.length_c   1.000
_cell.angle_alpha   90.00
_cell.angle_beta   90.00
_cell.angle_gamma   90.00
#
_symmetry.space_group_name_H-M   'P 1'
#
loop_
_entity.id
_entity.type
_entity.pdbx_description
1 polymer ?
#
loop_
_entity_poly.entity_id
_entity_poly.type
_entity_poly.pdbx_seq_one_letter_code
_entity_poly.pdbx_strand_id
1 'polypeptide(L)'
;MRVIESLAAAAAGVDTQQAPQALCRACVGLLPVTGASVSISGGPTVRATWCASDRVAAQLAEAQYTLGDGPCQTALDVAAPVLAGDLAAEPDSRRWPVFAHQALALGARAVFSLPLGVGGAAIGTLDLYRDRPGGLSADELSTALWARDAVTFAVMDLPPRHGATEWVPEDDVASWLDASETGHSEVYQAMGIVMMRLRADPEEALDRMRARAFVQGRTVTEVARDVVARRLTFRPE
;
A
#
# COMPACT_ATOMS: atom_id res chain seq x y z
N MET A 1 -15.21 9.00 -20.25
CA MET A 1 -14.52 10.28 -20.57
C MET A 1 -14.27 11.12 -19.32
N ARG A 2 -15.29 11.51 -18.55
CA ARG A 2 -15.15 12.35 -17.35
C ARG A 2 -14.18 11.88 -16.26
N VAL A 3 -14.08 10.58 -15.99
CA VAL A 3 -13.20 10.03 -14.94
C VAL A 3 -11.72 10.14 -15.33
N ILE A 4 -11.38 9.73 -16.55
CA ILE A 4 -10.02 9.86 -17.10
C ILE A 4 -9.64 11.34 -17.18
N GLU A 5 -10.54 12.21 -17.63
CA GLU A 5 -10.30 13.67 -17.66
C GLU A 5 -10.13 14.27 -16.27
N SER A 6 -10.89 13.83 -15.26
CA SER A 6 -10.76 14.32 -13.89
C SER A 6 -9.47 13.86 -13.23
N LEU A 7 -9.04 12.61 -13.48
CA LEU A 7 -7.78 12.08 -12.98
C LEU A 7 -6.57 12.65 -13.74
N ALA A 8 -6.69 12.83 -15.05
CA ALA A 8 -5.70 13.52 -15.86
C ALA A 8 -5.59 15.00 -15.48
N ALA A 9 -6.70 15.68 -15.18
CA ALA A 9 -6.71 17.06 -14.69
C ALA A 9 -6.14 17.17 -13.26
N ALA A 10 -6.40 16.18 -12.40
CA ALA A 10 -5.77 16.10 -11.08
C ALA A 10 -4.26 15.82 -11.14
N ALA A 11 -3.79 15.21 -12.24
CA ALA A 11 -2.36 15.02 -12.53
C ALA A 11 -1.74 16.18 -13.31
N ALA A 12 -2.53 16.95 -14.07
CA ALA A 12 -2.06 18.05 -14.92
C ALA A 12 -1.87 19.34 -14.10
N GLY A 13 -0.62 19.79 -13.99
CA GLY A 13 -0.26 21.04 -13.30
C GLY A 13 0.03 20.87 -11.80
N VAL A 14 -0.01 19.65 -11.30
CA VAL A 14 0.49 19.30 -9.96
C VAL A 14 1.98 19.00 -10.09
N ASP A 15 2.79 19.52 -9.16
CA ASP A 15 4.18 19.13 -9.02
C ASP A 15 4.28 17.60 -9.06
N THR A 16 5.20 17.05 -9.86
CA THR A 16 5.41 15.61 -10.00
C THR A 16 5.50 14.92 -8.64
N GLN A 17 5.98 15.64 -7.61
CA GLN A 17 6.09 15.17 -6.22
C GLN A 17 4.74 15.06 -5.48
N GLN A 18 3.71 15.83 -5.87
CA GLN A 18 2.37 15.80 -5.26
C GLN A 18 1.32 15.02 -6.07
N ALA A 19 1.64 14.67 -7.32
CA ALA A 19 0.78 13.89 -8.22
C ALA A 19 0.25 12.57 -7.61
N PRO A 20 1.04 11.77 -6.86
CA PRO A 20 0.54 10.53 -6.24
C PRO A 20 -0.61 10.81 -5.26
N GLN A 21 -0.44 11.79 -4.39
CA GLN A 21 -1.45 12.11 -3.38
C GLN A 21 -2.69 12.76 -4.00
N ALA A 22 -2.53 13.57 -5.05
CA ALA A 22 -3.65 14.11 -5.82
C ALA A 22 -4.51 13.00 -6.44
N LEU A 23 -3.90 11.93 -6.96
CA LEU A 23 -4.62 10.77 -7.48
C LEU A 23 -5.39 10.02 -6.39
N CYS A 24 -4.75 9.76 -5.24
CA CYS A 24 -5.41 9.15 -4.08
C CYS A 24 -6.64 9.98 -3.64
N ARG A 25 -6.51 11.32 -3.52
CA ARG A 25 -7.62 12.22 -3.17
C ARG A 25 -8.71 12.28 -4.25
N ALA A 26 -8.35 12.26 -5.52
CA ALA A 26 -9.30 12.24 -6.62
C ALA A 26 -10.15 10.95 -6.61
N CYS A 27 -9.57 9.80 -6.26
CA CYS A 27 -10.33 8.55 -6.08
C CYS A 27 -11.41 8.70 -5.01
N VAL A 28 -11.09 9.33 -3.87
CA VAL A 28 -12.05 9.60 -2.78
C VAL A 28 -13.16 10.57 -3.21
N GLY A 29 -12.84 11.54 -4.08
CA GLY A 29 -13.86 12.46 -4.62
C GLY A 29 -14.81 11.83 -5.65
N LEU A 30 -14.38 10.76 -6.32
CA LEU A 30 -15.13 10.10 -7.40
C LEU A 30 -15.95 8.89 -6.92
N LEU A 31 -15.56 8.29 -5.80
CA LEU A 31 -16.14 7.06 -5.29
C LEU A 31 -16.70 7.31 -3.88
N PRO A 32 -17.80 6.65 -3.49
CA PRO A 32 -18.32 6.74 -2.13
C PRO A 32 -17.49 5.86 -1.18
N VAL A 33 -16.21 6.20 -1.03
CA VAL A 33 -15.21 5.56 -0.16
C VAL A 33 -14.68 6.60 0.81
N THR A 34 -14.17 6.16 1.96
CA THR A 34 -13.64 7.05 3.00
C THR A 34 -12.21 7.45 2.69
N GLY A 35 -11.41 6.52 2.16
CA GLY A 35 -10.03 6.81 1.76
C GLY A 35 -9.47 5.81 0.76
N ALA A 36 -8.29 6.13 0.26
CA ALA A 36 -7.56 5.39 -0.76
C ALA A 36 -6.06 5.39 -0.50
N SER A 37 -5.39 4.31 -0.85
CA SER A 37 -3.93 4.23 -0.94
C SER A 37 -3.53 3.56 -2.24
N VAL A 38 -2.35 3.91 -2.74
CA VAL A 38 -1.70 3.19 -3.83
C VAL A 38 -0.44 2.56 -3.29
N SER A 39 -0.22 1.29 -3.60
CA SER A 39 1.05 0.60 -3.33
C SER A 39 1.66 0.12 -4.64
N ILE A 40 2.97 0.23 -4.79
CA ILE A 40 3.73 -0.26 -5.94
C ILE A 40 4.70 -1.33 -5.44
N SER A 41 4.77 -2.44 -6.15
CA SER A 41 5.73 -3.50 -5.93
C SER A 41 7.05 -3.15 -6.64
N GLY A 42 8.16 -3.08 -5.92
CA GLY A 42 9.50 -2.91 -6.51
C GLY A 42 10.18 -4.24 -6.86
N GLY A 43 9.41 -5.32 -6.97
CA GLY A 43 9.86 -6.70 -7.18
C GLY A 43 8.81 -7.71 -6.69
N PRO A 44 9.07 -9.03 -6.78
CA PRO A 44 8.10 -10.06 -6.42
C PRO A 44 7.72 -10.06 -4.92
N THR A 45 8.59 -9.54 -4.04
CA THR A 45 8.43 -9.70 -2.58
C THR A 45 8.23 -8.40 -1.80
N VAL A 46 8.67 -7.24 -2.30
CA VAL A 46 8.65 -5.99 -1.54
C VAL A 46 7.68 -4.99 -2.15
N ARG A 47 6.80 -4.44 -1.30
CA ARG A 47 5.78 -3.47 -1.65
C ARG A 47 6.02 -2.18 -0.90
N ALA A 48 5.74 -1.07 -1.58
CA ALA A 48 5.87 0.26 -1.07
C ALA A 48 4.54 0.99 -1.25
N THR A 49 3.96 1.50 -0.17
CA THR A 49 2.86 2.47 -0.27
C THR A 49 3.38 3.72 -0.95
N TRP A 50 2.87 4.01 -2.14
CA TRP A 50 3.25 5.14 -2.98
C TRP A 50 2.44 6.40 -2.65
N CYS A 51 1.17 6.26 -2.29
CA CYS A 51 0.37 7.36 -1.72
C CYS A 51 -0.71 6.84 -0.78
N ALA A 52 -1.18 7.72 0.09
CA ALA A 52 -2.41 7.56 0.85
C ALA A 52 -3.18 8.88 0.92
N SER A 53 -4.51 8.81 0.87
CA SER A 53 -5.39 9.99 1.00
C SER A 53 -5.45 10.50 2.44
N ASP A 54 -5.26 9.61 3.41
CA ASP A 54 -5.35 9.89 4.84
C ASP A 54 -4.47 8.91 5.65
N ARG A 55 -4.45 9.11 6.97
CA ARG A 55 -3.66 8.28 7.90
C ARG A 55 -4.18 6.84 8.01
N VAL A 56 -5.49 6.63 7.93
CA VAL A 56 -6.08 5.28 8.06
C VAL A 56 -5.72 4.44 6.84
N ALA A 57 -5.82 4.98 5.63
CA ALA A 57 -5.37 4.35 4.39
C ALA A 57 -3.88 3.96 4.47
N ALA A 58 -3.01 4.85 4.96
CA ALA A 58 -1.59 4.55 5.14
C ALA A 58 -1.37 3.40 6.14
N GLN A 59 -2.08 3.41 7.27
CA GLN A 59 -1.98 2.36 8.29
C GLN A 59 -2.55 1.02 7.82
N LEU A 60 -3.62 1.01 7.02
CA LEU A 60 -4.16 -0.20 6.40
C LEU A 60 -3.19 -0.80 5.38
N ALA A 61 -2.52 0.03 4.58
CA ALA A 61 -1.51 -0.43 3.65
C ALA A 61 -0.31 -1.04 4.39
N GLU A 62 0.19 -0.38 5.44
CA GLU A 62 1.28 -0.88 6.29
C GLU A 62 0.90 -2.18 7.02
N ALA A 63 -0.34 -2.32 7.46
CA ALA A 63 -0.85 -3.54 8.08
C ALA A 63 -0.80 -4.73 7.11
N GLN A 64 -1.34 -4.57 5.89
CA GLN A 64 -1.29 -5.63 4.88
C GLN A 64 0.15 -5.97 4.49
N TYR A 65 1.02 -4.97 4.42
CA TYR A 65 2.42 -5.19 4.09
C TYR A 65 3.18 -5.94 5.20
N THR A 66 2.99 -5.54 6.45
CA THR A 66 3.57 -6.16 7.63
C THR A 66 3.10 -7.59 7.81
N LEU A 67 1.81 -7.84 7.59
CA LEU A 67 1.24 -9.18 7.69
C LEU A 67 1.63 -10.08 6.51
N GLY A 68 1.89 -9.48 5.34
CA GLY A 68 2.01 -10.25 4.09
C GLY A 68 0.70 -10.93 3.71
N ASP A 69 -0.42 -10.43 4.23
CA ASP A 69 -1.76 -10.98 4.04
C ASP A 69 -2.80 -9.86 4.05
N GLY A 70 -3.96 -10.10 3.42
CA GLY A 70 -5.04 -9.14 3.27
C GLY A 70 -5.56 -9.02 1.84
N PRO A 71 -6.65 -8.26 1.63
CA PRO A 71 -7.25 -8.02 0.31
C PRO A 71 -6.25 -7.62 -0.78
N CYS A 72 -5.30 -6.73 -0.47
CA CYS A 72 -4.25 -6.26 -1.36
C CYS A 72 -3.33 -7.40 -1.81
N GLN A 73 -2.90 -8.25 -0.86
CA GLN A 73 -2.07 -9.41 -1.16
C GLN A 73 -2.83 -10.39 -2.06
N THR A 74 -4.06 -10.74 -1.70
CA THR A 74 -4.88 -11.64 -2.50
C THR A 74 -5.11 -11.09 -3.91
N ALA A 75 -5.37 -9.78 -4.05
CA ALA A 75 -5.60 -9.14 -5.36
C ALA A 75 -4.37 -9.23 -6.28
N LEU A 76 -3.18 -9.14 -5.70
CA LEU A 76 -1.92 -9.29 -6.43
C LEU A 76 -1.68 -10.75 -6.82
N ASP A 77 -1.91 -11.70 -5.91
CA ASP A 77 -1.68 -13.13 -6.17
C ASP A 77 -2.58 -13.66 -7.30
N VAL A 78 -3.84 -13.22 -7.34
CA VAL A 78 -4.82 -13.65 -8.35
C VAL A 78 -4.90 -12.72 -9.55
N ALA A 79 -4.17 -11.59 -9.52
CA ALA A 79 -4.23 -10.51 -10.52
C ALA A 79 -5.67 -10.05 -10.86
N ALA A 80 -6.57 -10.02 -9.87
CA ALA A 80 -7.96 -9.59 -10.06
C ALA A 80 -8.48 -8.77 -8.86
N PRO A 81 -9.51 -7.92 -9.06
CA PRO A 81 -10.14 -7.18 -7.98
C PRO A 81 -10.61 -8.07 -6.83
N VAL A 82 -10.29 -7.66 -5.60
CA VAL A 82 -10.75 -8.32 -4.38
C VAL A 82 -11.59 -7.33 -3.59
N LEU A 83 -12.83 -7.69 -3.32
CA LEU A 83 -13.80 -6.85 -2.64
C LEU A 83 -14.15 -7.49 -1.28
N ALA A 84 -13.85 -6.79 -0.19
CA ALA A 84 -14.23 -7.14 1.17
C ALA A 84 -15.29 -6.14 1.65
N GLY A 85 -16.55 -6.59 1.69
CA GLY A 85 -17.70 -5.73 1.92
C GLY A 85 -17.98 -5.47 3.41
N ASP A 86 -17.57 -6.37 4.30
CA ASP A 86 -17.66 -6.16 5.75
C ASP A 86 -16.63 -7.00 6.50
N LEU A 87 -15.56 -6.36 6.96
CA LEU A 87 -14.47 -6.98 7.72
C LEU A 87 -14.91 -7.50 9.10
N ALA A 88 -16.07 -7.09 9.60
CA ALA A 88 -16.63 -7.63 10.84
C ALA A 88 -17.50 -8.90 10.62
N ALA A 89 -17.76 -9.28 9.37
CA ALA A 89 -18.66 -10.37 9.03
C ALA A 89 -17.96 -11.44 8.19
N GLU A 90 -18.58 -12.61 8.11
CA GLU A 90 -18.19 -13.66 7.18
C GLU A 90 -18.62 -13.28 5.75
N PRO A 91 -17.82 -13.62 4.72
CA PRO A 91 -16.61 -14.44 4.78
C PRO A 91 -15.31 -13.64 5.07
N ASP A 92 -15.37 -12.30 5.04
CA ASP A 92 -14.15 -11.47 5.01
C ASP A 92 -13.32 -11.57 6.30
N SER A 93 -13.99 -11.64 7.45
CA SER A 93 -13.36 -11.85 8.76
C SER A 93 -12.65 -13.22 8.89
N ARG A 94 -13.07 -14.27 8.15
CA ARG A 94 -12.34 -15.54 8.08
C ARG A 94 -11.22 -15.55 7.07
N ARG A 95 -11.40 -14.84 5.96
CA ARG A 95 -10.39 -14.79 4.88
C ARG A 95 -9.11 -14.13 5.38
N TRP A 96 -9.24 -13.07 6.17
CA TRP A 96 -8.10 -12.30 6.67
C TRP A 96 -8.29 -11.91 8.15
N PRO A 97 -8.26 -12.87 9.08
CA PRO A 97 -8.68 -12.64 10.48
C PRO A 97 -7.82 -11.60 11.20
N VAL A 98 -6.50 -11.63 11.00
CA VAL A 98 -5.58 -10.69 11.64
C VAL A 98 -5.73 -9.29 11.03
N PHE A 99 -5.79 -9.21 9.70
CA PHE A 99 -5.98 -7.93 9.01
C PHE A 99 -7.34 -7.30 9.36
N ALA A 100 -8.42 -8.09 9.31
CA ALA A 100 -9.76 -7.62 9.66
C ALA A 100 -9.81 -7.03 11.08
N HIS A 101 -9.21 -7.71 12.05
CA HIS A 101 -9.11 -7.19 13.42
C HIS A 101 -8.37 -5.86 13.49
N GLN A 102 -7.21 -5.73 12.82
CA GLN A 102 -6.44 -4.48 12.81
C GLN A 102 -7.17 -3.35 12.08
N ALA A 103 -7.78 -3.64 10.93
CA ALA A 103 -8.53 -2.69 10.12
C ALA A 103 -9.76 -2.15 10.87
N LEU A 104 -10.48 -3.00 11.59
CA LEU A 104 -11.59 -2.61 12.44
C LEU A 104 -11.15 -1.66 13.57
N ALA A 105 -10.00 -1.92 14.19
CA ALA A 105 -9.43 -1.04 15.21
C ALA A 105 -9.05 0.34 14.67
N LEU A 106 -8.77 0.45 13.36
CA LEU A 106 -8.53 1.69 12.64
C LEU A 106 -9.82 2.36 12.13
N GLY A 107 -10.99 1.73 12.34
CA GLY A 107 -12.30 2.24 11.93
C GLY A 107 -12.75 1.81 10.53
N ALA A 108 -11.96 1.00 9.81
CA ALA A 108 -12.34 0.50 8.50
C ALA A 108 -13.30 -0.69 8.61
N ARG A 109 -14.36 -0.67 7.81
CA ARG A 109 -15.39 -1.72 7.73
C ARG A 109 -15.38 -2.46 6.41
N ALA A 110 -14.98 -1.83 5.30
CA ALA A 110 -14.88 -2.48 4.00
C ALA A 110 -13.58 -2.05 3.31
N VAL A 111 -12.99 -2.95 2.51
CA VAL A 111 -11.75 -2.71 1.75
C VAL A 111 -11.90 -3.30 0.34
N PHE A 112 -11.46 -2.56 -0.67
CA PHE A 112 -11.52 -2.94 -2.07
C PHE A 112 -10.15 -2.77 -2.70
N SER A 113 -9.52 -3.87 -3.07
CA SER A 113 -8.16 -3.90 -3.61
C SER A 113 -8.20 -4.18 -5.11
N LEU A 114 -7.69 -3.24 -5.88
CA LEU A 114 -7.70 -3.25 -7.34
C LEU A 114 -6.26 -3.32 -7.86
N PRO A 115 -5.84 -4.43 -8.49
CA PRO A 115 -4.47 -4.57 -8.95
C PRO A 115 -4.17 -3.58 -10.08
N LEU A 116 -3.06 -2.84 -9.96
CA LEU A 116 -2.50 -1.99 -11.00
C LEU A 116 -1.63 -2.85 -11.92
N GLY A 117 -1.80 -2.73 -13.23
CA GLY A 117 -1.01 -3.53 -14.16
C GLY A 117 -1.50 -3.51 -15.60
N VAL A 118 -0.61 -3.90 -16.51
CA VAL A 118 -0.85 -4.05 -17.95
C VAL A 118 -0.40 -5.43 -18.38
N GLY A 119 -1.15 -6.10 -19.25
CA GLY A 119 -0.73 -7.39 -19.83
C GLY A 119 -0.76 -8.58 -18.87
N GLY A 120 -1.54 -8.51 -17.78
CA GLY A 120 -1.74 -9.63 -16.85
C GLY A 120 -0.73 -9.73 -15.70
N ALA A 121 0.26 -8.83 -15.64
CA ALA A 121 1.15 -8.70 -14.48
C ALA A 121 0.72 -7.51 -13.62
N ALA A 122 0.55 -7.74 -12.31
CA ALA A 122 0.23 -6.68 -11.37
C ALA A 122 1.52 -6.07 -10.77
N ILE A 123 1.67 -4.76 -10.91
CA ILE A 123 2.82 -3.98 -10.43
C ILE A 123 2.52 -3.28 -9.10
N GLY A 124 1.31 -3.42 -8.57
CA GLY A 124 0.85 -2.71 -7.39
C GLY A 124 -0.66 -2.83 -7.18
N THR A 125 -1.20 -2.06 -6.24
CA THR A 125 -2.65 -2.00 -5.94
C THR A 125 -3.11 -0.58 -5.73
N LEU A 126 -4.33 -0.29 -6.18
CA LEU A 126 -5.17 0.77 -5.64
C LEU A 126 -6.08 0.13 -4.59
N ASP A 127 -5.89 0.50 -3.33
CA ASP A 127 -6.67 0.03 -2.20
C ASP A 127 -7.61 1.14 -1.74
N LEU A 128 -8.90 0.82 -1.63
CA LEU A 128 -9.94 1.73 -1.20
C LEU A 128 -10.55 1.20 0.09
N TYR A 129 -10.95 2.07 1.02
CA TYR A 129 -11.65 1.64 2.23
C TYR A 129 -12.90 2.46 2.53
N ARG A 130 -13.84 1.87 3.27
CA ARG A 130 -15.00 2.54 3.87
C ARG A 130 -14.98 2.33 5.38
N ASP A 131 -15.47 3.31 6.12
CA ASP A 131 -15.76 3.25 7.56
C ASP A 131 -17.12 2.59 7.90
N ARG A 132 -17.87 2.21 6.86
CA ARG A 132 -19.16 1.53 6.95
C ARG A 132 -19.18 0.26 6.10
N PRO A 133 -19.95 -0.78 6.50
CA PRO A 133 -20.08 -1.98 5.69
C PRO A 133 -20.83 -1.71 4.38
N GLY A 134 -20.63 -2.58 3.40
CA GLY A 134 -21.31 -2.60 2.11
C GLY A 134 -20.34 -2.63 0.94
N GLY A 135 -20.60 -3.53 -0.01
CA GLY A 135 -19.84 -3.65 -1.26
C GLY A 135 -20.03 -2.46 -2.20
N LEU A 136 -19.26 -2.45 -3.29
CA LEU A 136 -19.46 -1.50 -4.38
C LEU A 136 -20.67 -1.92 -5.24
N SER A 137 -21.51 -0.97 -5.61
CA SER A 137 -22.51 -1.18 -6.66
C SER A 137 -21.83 -1.44 -8.02
N ALA A 138 -22.58 -1.88 -9.03
CA ALA A 138 -22.03 -2.12 -10.37
C ALA A 138 -21.43 -0.83 -10.99
N ASP A 139 -22.06 0.31 -10.78
CA ASP A 139 -21.59 1.61 -11.28
C ASP A 139 -20.37 2.11 -10.49
N GLU A 140 -20.37 1.90 -9.17
CA GLU A 140 -19.24 2.24 -8.30
C GLU A 140 -18.01 1.38 -8.64
N LEU A 141 -18.20 0.07 -8.85
CA LEU A 141 -17.14 -0.83 -9.27
C LEU A 141 -16.59 -0.43 -10.63
N SER A 142 -17.45 -0.11 -11.59
CA SER A 142 -17.03 0.37 -12.92
C SER A 142 -16.20 1.66 -12.82
N THR A 143 -16.62 2.59 -11.96
CA THR A 143 -15.88 3.83 -11.68
C THR A 143 -14.54 3.55 -11.02
N ALA A 144 -14.49 2.60 -10.08
CA ALA A 144 -13.28 2.22 -9.37
C ALA A 144 -12.26 1.55 -10.31
N LEU A 145 -12.74 0.74 -11.25
CA LEU A 145 -11.90 0.18 -12.31
C LEU A 145 -11.33 1.29 -13.20
N TRP A 146 -12.12 2.27 -13.65
CA TRP A 146 -11.57 3.41 -14.39
C TRP A 146 -10.54 4.22 -13.58
N ALA A 147 -10.75 4.38 -12.28
CA ALA A 147 -9.78 5.02 -11.41
C ALA A 147 -8.47 4.23 -11.35
N ARG A 148 -8.55 2.91 -11.20
CA ARG A 148 -7.41 1.98 -11.28
C ARG A 148 -6.68 2.11 -12.62
N ASP A 149 -7.37 2.22 -13.74
CA ASP A 149 -6.74 2.38 -15.07
C ASP A 149 -5.92 3.66 -15.14
N ALA A 150 -6.51 4.77 -14.70
CA ALA A 150 -5.86 6.07 -14.72
C ALA A 150 -4.66 6.12 -13.76
N VAL A 151 -4.79 5.53 -12.55
CA VAL A 151 -3.67 5.38 -11.62
C VAL A 151 -2.57 4.51 -12.24
N THR A 152 -2.92 3.41 -12.89
CA THR A 152 -1.95 2.54 -13.59
C THR A 152 -1.19 3.34 -14.65
N PHE A 153 -1.89 4.13 -15.47
CA PHE A 153 -1.26 4.97 -16.48
C PHE A 153 -0.33 6.01 -15.86
N ALA A 154 -0.78 6.72 -14.82
CA ALA A 154 0.03 7.71 -14.13
C ALA A 154 1.30 7.11 -13.51
N VAL A 155 1.19 5.92 -12.88
CA VAL A 155 2.34 5.19 -12.32
C VAL A 155 3.37 4.84 -13.40
N MET A 156 2.92 4.42 -14.58
CA MET A 156 3.82 4.02 -15.68
C MET A 156 4.48 5.19 -16.39
N ASP A 157 3.86 6.37 -16.42
CA ASP A 157 4.38 7.57 -17.09
C ASP A 157 5.39 8.36 -16.23
N LEU A 158 5.55 7.98 -14.96
CA LEU A 158 6.53 8.63 -14.09
C LEU A 158 7.96 8.25 -14.45
N PRO A 159 8.89 9.23 -14.54
CA PRO A 159 10.30 8.93 -14.68
C PRO A 159 10.80 8.15 -13.45
N PRO A 160 11.76 7.21 -13.62
CA PRO A 160 12.34 6.47 -12.52
C PRO A 160 13.01 7.43 -11.54
N ARG A 161 12.38 7.65 -10.38
CA ARG A 161 12.87 8.53 -9.32
C ARG A 161 14.11 7.91 -8.70
N HIS A 162 15.29 8.38 -9.13
CA HIS A 162 16.54 8.17 -8.40
C HIS A 162 16.56 9.16 -7.24
N GLY A 163 16.81 8.67 -6.02
CA GLY A 163 16.67 9.41 -4.77
C GLY A 163 17.14 10.86 -4.84
N ALA A 164 16.19 11.78 -4.66
CA ALA A 164 16.46 13.19 -4.48
C ALA A 164 16.11 13.55 -3.04
N THR A 165 17.16 13.79 -2.25
CA THR A 165 17.05 14.36 -0.91
C THR A 165 16.87 15.86 -1.10
N GLU A 166 15.64 16.34 -1.24
CA GLU A 166 15.35 17.78 -1.18
C GLU A 166 14.46 18.05 0.04
N TRP A 167 15.01 18.89 0.92
CA TRP A 167 14.40 19.29 2.19
C TRP A 167 13.21 20.22 1.90
N VAL A 168 11.99 19.75 2.20
CA VAL A 168 10.74 20.51 2.03
C VAL A 168 10.21 20.95 3.41
N PRO A 169 9.66 22.18 3.56
CA PRO A 169 9.26 22.70 4.87
C PRO A 169 8.07 21.93 5.49
N GLU A 170 8.07 21.87 6.83
CA GLU A 170 7.06 21.20 7.66
C GLU A 170 5.66 21.80 7.52
N ASP A 171 4.85 21.19 6.66
CA ASP A 171 3.40 21.06 6.87
C ASP A 171 3.12 19.57 7.10
N ASP A 172 2.28 19.26 8.10
CA ASP A 172 1.98 17.93 8.70
C ASP A 172 1.70 16.77 7.72
N VAL A 173 1.59 17.04 6.43
CA VAL A 173 1.28 16.11 5.34
C VAL A 173 2.53 15.65 4.58
N ALA A 174 3.57 16.48 4.48
CA ALA A 174 4.85 16.14 3.82
C ALA A 174 5.65 15.09 4.61
N SER A 175 5.55 15.14 5.95
CA SER A 175 6.21 14.19 6.85
C SER A 175 5.86 12.72 6.61
N TRP A 176 4.63 12.43 6.15
CA TRP A 176 4.17 11.04 5.90
C TRP A 176 4.69 10.48 4.58
N LEU A 177 4.84 11.33 3.56
CA LEU A 177 5.41 10.97 2.26
C LEU A 177 6.89 10.61 2.45
N ASP A 178 7.65 11.47 3.11
CA ASP A 178 9.07 11.23 3.43
C ASP A 178 9.26 10.00 4.32
N ALA A 179 8.38 9.78 5.30
CA ALA A 179 8.43 8.61 6.18
C ALA A 179 8.12 7.31 5.42
N SER A 180 7.20 7.34 4.44
CA SER A 180 6.91 6.19 3.60
C SER A 180 8.10 5.88 2.68
N GLU A 181 8.61 6.87 1.93
CA GLU A 181 9.74 6.72 1.01
C GLU A 181 11.03 6.28 1.73
N THR A 182 11.32 6.87 2.90
CA THR A 182 12.45 6.47 3.75
C THR A 182 12.28 5.05 4.27
N GLY A 183 11.06 4.70 4.70
CA GLY A 183 10.73 3.36 5.16
C GLY A 183 10.96 2.29 4.09
N HIS A 184 10.66 2.56 2.82
CA HIS A 184 10.86 1.61 1.72
C HIS A 184 12.33 1.30 1.47
N SER A 185 13.19 2.32 1.45
CA SER A 185 14.63 2.16 1.31
C SER A 185 15.21 1.38 2.50
N GLU A 186 14.73 1.67 3.71
CA GLU A 186 15.12 0.96 4.93
C GLU A 186 14.74 -0.52 4.87
N VAL A 187 13.56 -0.89 4.37
CA VAL A 187 13.13 -2.30 4.27
C VAL A 187 13.97 -3.08 3.27
N TYR A 188 14.24 -2.53 2.08
CA TYR A 188 15.14 -3.19 1.11
C TYR A 188 16.55 -3.37 1.66
N GLN A 189 17.10 -2.33 2.33
CA GLN A 189 18.42 -2.39 2.93
C GLN A 189 18.47 -3.42 4.08
N ALA A 190 17.47 -3.40 4.96
CA ALA A 190 17.34 -4.36 6.05
C ALA A 190 17.23 -5.79 5.52
N MET A 191 16.42 -6.02 4.49
CA MET A 191 16.29 -7.33 3.84
C MET A 191 17.64 -7.82 3.33
N GLY A 192 18.42 -6.97 2.64
CA GLY A 192 19.78 -7.31 2.20
C GLY A 192 20.73 -7.65 3.35
N ILE A 193 20.65 -6.92 4.48
CA ILE A 193 21.41 -7.23 5.70
C ILE A 193 21.00 -8.59 6.28
N VAL A 194 19.70 -8.89 6.33
CA VAL A 194 19.15 -10.14 6.87
C VAL A 194 19.50 -11.32 5.97
N MET A 195 19.36 -11.18 4.64
CA MET A 195 19.77 -12.19 3.65
C MET A 195 21.22 -12.60 3.86
N MET A 196 22.15 -11.64 3.95
CA MET A 196 23.57 -11.92 4.16
C MET A 196 23.85 -12.61 5.49
N ARG A 197 23.12 -12.27 6.55
CA ARG A 197 23.34 -12.84 7.89
C ARG A 197 22.76 -14.24 8.05
N LEU A 198 21.58 -14.47 7.49
CA LEU A 198 20.88 -15.75 7.59
C LEU A 198 21.25 -16.71 6.44
N ARG A 199 21.93 -16.20 5.40
CA ARG A 199 22.11 -16.89 4.10
C ARG A 199 20.78 -17.32 3.49
N ALA A 200 19.78 -16.45 3.64
CA ALA A 200 18.42 -16.64 3.17
C ALA A 200 18.20 -15.93 1.84
N ASP A 201 17.20 -16.38 1.09
CA ASP A 201 16.69 -15.65 -0.06
C ASP A 201 15.86 -14.40 0.38
N PRO A 202 15.48 -13.51 -0.55
CA PRO A 202 14.71 -12.31 -0.21
C PRO A 202 13.35 -12.58 0.45
N GLU A 203 12.65 -13.64 0.03
CA GLU A 203 11.32 -13.98 0.53
C GLU A 203 11.43 -14.45 1.98
N GLU A 204 12.35 -15.39 2.24
CA GLU A 204 12.62 -15.86 3.60
C GLU A 204 13.09 -14.69 4.48
N ALA A 205 13.99 -13.82 4.01
CA ALA A 205 14.46 -12.68 4.79
C ALA A 205 13.31 -11.74 5.20
N LEU A 206 12.40 -11.43 4.27
CA LEU A 206 11.22 -10.60 4.56
C LEU A 206 10.27 -11.31 5.53
N ASP A 207 10.04 -12.60 5.36
CA ASP A 207 9.18 -13.38 6.26
C ASP A 207 9.75 -13.44 7.68
N ARG A 208 11.07 -13.57 7.84
CA ARG A 208 11.71 -13.44 9.16
C ARG A 208 11.50 -12.06 9.77
N MET A 209 11.59 -11.00 8.95
CA MET A 209 11.33 -9.63 9.40
C MET A 209 9.87 -9.44 9.81
N ARG A 210 8.91 -9.95 9.04
CA ARG A 210 7.46 -9.93 9.36
C ARG A 210 7.15 -10.72 10.63
N ALA A 211 7.70 -11.93 10.76
CA ALA A 211 7.53 -12.74 11.97
C ALA A 211 8.04 -12.00 13.21
N ARG A 212 9.19 -11.33 13.10
CA ARG A 212 9.73 -10.49 14.18
C ARG A 212 8.83 -9.29 14.49
N ALA A 213 8.33 -8.59 13.47
CA ALA A 213 7.43 -7.46 13.61
C ALA A 213 6.14 -7.88 14.34
N PHE A 214 5.56 -9.00 13.90
CA PHE A 214 4.36 -9.59 14.49
C PHE A 214 4.54 -9.93 15.97
N VAL A 215 5.60 -10.65 16.33
CA VAL A 215 5.88 -11.02 17.74
C VAL A 215 6.08 -9.79 18.64
N GLN A 216 6.59 -8.69 18.09
CA GLN A 216 6.85 -7.47 18.84
C GLN A 216 5.69 -6.45 18.82
N GLY A 217 4.61 -6.73 18.08
CA GLY A 217 3.51 -5.77 17.90
C GLY A 217 3.95 -4.50 17.18
N ARG A 218 4.91 -4.61 16.27
CA ARG A 218 5.53 -3.51 15.53
C ARG A 218 5.27 -3.66 14.04
N THR A 219 5.52 -2.62 13.27
CA THR A 219 5.46 -2.73 11.81
C THR A 219 6.77 -3.27 11.23
N VAL A 220 6.71 -3.85 10.03
CA VAL A 220 7.92 -4.34 9.35
C VAL A 220 8.88 -3.19 9.01
N THR A 221 8.35 -2.00 8.74
CA THR A 221 9.14 -0.78 8.51
C THR A 221 9.90 -0.36 9.77
N GLU A 222 9.28 -0.44 10.95
CA GLU A 222 9.96 -0.17 12.21
C GLU A 222 11.07 -1.18 12.51
N VAL A 223 10.83 -2.47 12.23
CA VAL A 223 11.82 -3.54 12.33
C VAL A 223 12.99 -3.27 11.38
N ALA A 224 12.72 -2.90 10.14
CA ALA A 224 13.73 -2.58 9.14
C ALA A 224 14.63 -1.43 9.58
N ARG A 225 14.05 -0.35 10.10
CA ARG A 225 14.79 0.79 10.64
C ARG A 225 15.76 0.38 11.74
N ASP A 226 15.35 -0.51 12.64
CA ASP A 226 16.24 -1.02 13.68
C ASP A 226 17.33 -1.94 13.15
N VAL A 227 17.08 -2.71 12.09
CA VAL A 227 18.11 -3.52 11.42
C VAL A 227 19.16 -2.63 10.76
N VAL A 228 18.73 -1.63 9.98
CA VAL A 228 19.63 -0.66 9.32
C VAL A 228 20.45 0.11 10.36
N ALA A 229 19.81 0.57 11.42
CA ALA A 229 20.48 1.24 12.54
C ALA A 229 21.27 0.29 13.46
N ARG A 230 21.33 -1.02 13.14
CA ARG A 230 22.03 -2.07 13.90
C ARG A 230 21.58 -2.22 15.37
N ARG A 231 20.39 -1.74 15.70
CA ARG A 231 19.73 -1.94 17.01
C ARG A 231 19.08 -3.32 17.14
N LEU A 232 18.70 -3.91 16.00
CA LEU A 232 18.14 -5.25 15.92
C LEU A 232 19.02 -6.13 15.03
N THR A 233 19.22 -7.38 15.44
CA THR A 233 20.00 -8.35 14.67
C THR A 233 19.26 -9.68 14.55
N PHE A 234 19.33 -10.26 13.36
CA PHE A 234 18.88 -11.61 13.07
C PHE A 234 20.07 -12.56 13.19
N ARG A 235 19.84 -13.73 13.80
CA ARG A 235 20.85 -14.79 13.99
C ARG A 235 20.32 -16.09 13.40
N PRO A 236 21.18 -16.92 12.78
CA PRO A 236 20.82 -18.30 12.46
C PRO A 236 20.54 -19.06 13.77
N GLU A 237 19.61 -20.01 13.69
CA GLU A 237 19.28 -20.94 14.78
C GLU A 237 20.40 -21.97 15.01
#